data_AF-A0A3E0MP06-F1
#
_entry.id   AF-A0A3E0MP06-F1
#
_cell.length_a   1.000
_cell.length_b   1.000
_cell.length_c   1.000
_cell.angle_alpha   90.00
_cell.angle_beta   90.00
_cell.angle_gamma   90.00
#
_symmetry.space_group_name_H-M   'P 1'
#
loop_
_entity.id
_entity.type
_entity.pdbx_description
1 polymer ?
#
loop_
_entity_poly.entity_id
_entity_poly.type
_entity_poly.pdbx_seq_one_letter_code
_entity_poly.pdbx_strand_id
1 'polypeptide(L)'
;QSPTGAYTAPQRLVVAKQSVFVRTSPDASYHGAWYEVGENKNIFKTAKAGEFIGYATGKQHYDAKNNVKFIEVAYKIGPLAPASLQSQIGVTRLLWISASATYTDQFSTVASMEARYPATKGVTKYYLPISGLGWLSAPGSRVVTIAGTRVMDEQFQTIGNVKSGVLMGYPVMSLDGHDAHFTLVRTLEGHDRWLASNDIQTQ
;
A
#
# COMPACT_ATOMS: atom_id res chain seq x y z
N GLN A 1 12.34 -5.70 11.41
CA GLN A 1 12.16 -4.49 12.26
C GLN A 1 11.87 -3.32 11.33
N SER A 2 10.81 -2.54 11.58
CA SER A 2 10.56 -1.31 10.82
C SER A 2 11.63 -0.26 11.18
N PRO A 3 12.15 0.51 10.22
CA PRO A 3 13.14 1.55 10.50
C PRO A 3 12.54 2.59 11.44
N THR A 4 13.37 3.10 12.35
CA THR A 4 13.07 3.96 13.49
C THR A 4 12.29 5.21 13.07
N GLY A 5 10.95 5.12 13.01
CA GLY A 5 10.06 6.21 12.57
C GLY A 5 8.87 5.76 11.71
N ALA A 6 8.93 4.58 11.08
CA ALA A 6 7.84 4.04 10.28
C ALA A 6 6.84 3.23 11.13
N TYR A 7 5.58 3.65 11.12
CA TYR A 7 4.45 3.02 11.83
C TYR A 7 3.72 1.95 10.99
N THR A 8 4.08 1.80 9.72
CA THR A 8 3.55 0.76 8.82
C THR A 8 4.55 0.40 7.72
N ALA A 9 4.25 -0.68 7.01
CA ALA A 9 4.92 -1.06 5.77
C ALA A 9 3.86 -1.22 4.66
N PRO A 10 4.22 -1.06 3.38
CA PRO A 10 3.31 -1.33 2.28
C PRO A 10 2.70 -2.74 2.34
N GLN A 11 1.48 -2.86 1.81
CA GLN A 11 0.70 -4.09 1.67
C GLN A 11 0.29 -4.78 2.97
N ARG A 12 0.50 -4.16 4.14
CA ARG A 12 -0.04 -4.69 5.39
C ARG A 12 -1.57 -4.67 5.35
N LEU A 13 -2.19 -5.80 5.72
CA LEU A 13 -3.65 -5.88 5.88
C LEU A 13 -4.03 -5.19 7.18
N VAL A 14 -4.92 -4.19 7.10
CA VAL A 14 -5.28 -3.38 8.28
C VAL A 14 -6.71 -3.67 8.72
N VAL A 15 -6.86 -4.00 9.99
CA VAL A 15 -8.15 -4.29 10.63
C VAL A 15 -8.36 -3.36 11.82
N ALA A 16 -9.59 -2.88 11.99
CA ALA A 16 -9.99 -2.11 13.17
C ALA A 16 -10.01 -3.02 14.40
N LYS A 17 -9.21 -2.71 15.41
CA LYS A 17 -9.25 -3.39 16.71
C LYS A 17 -10.44 -2.93 17.56
N GLN A 18 -10.83 -1.68 17.39
CA GLN A 18 -12.01 -1.06 17.97
C GLN A 18 -12.56 -0.01 17.01
N SER A 19 -13.65 0.66 17.39
CA SER A 19 -14.22 1.75 16.60
C SER A 19 -13.16 2.79 16.24
N VAL A 20 -12.97 3.04 14.94
CA VAL A 20 -11.96 3.99 14.45
C VAL A 20 -12.50 4.78 13.26
N PHE A 21 -12.23 6.08 13.25
CA PHE A 21 -12.58 6.92 12.11
C PHE A 21 -11.68 6.62 10.92
N VAL A 22 -12.32 6.36 9.78
CA VAL A 22 -11.70 6.26 8.48
C VAL A 22 -11.92 7.58 7.76
N ARG A 23 -10.84 8.23 7.32
CA ARG A 23 -10.86 9.61 6.84
C ARG A 23 -10.41 9.73 5.39
N THR A 24 -10.83 10.78 4.70
CA THR A 24 -10.36 11.13 3.34
C THR A 24 -9.04 11.92 3.38
N SER A 25 -8.68 12.51 4.52
CA SER A 25 -7.41 13.20 4.77
C SER A 25 -6.86 12.87 6.18
N PRO A 26 -5.55 12.96 6.43
CA PRO A 26 -4.95 12.65 7.72
C PRO A 26 -5.01 13.82 8.72
N ASP A 27 -6.22 14.32 8.96
CA ASP A 27 -6.52 15.41 9.91
C ASP A 27 -7.48 14.91 11.01
N ALA A 28 -7.07 15.00 12.27
CA ALA A 28 -7.87 14.56 13.40
C ALA A 28 -8.77 15.66 14.00
N SER A 29 -8.75 16.88 13.46
CA SER A 29 -9.46 18.04 14.02
C SER A 29 -10.99 17.86 14.07
N TYR A 30 -11.55 16.96 13.26
CA TYR A 30 -12.98 16.68 13.21
C TYR A 30 -13.35 15.42 14.01
N HIS A 31 -14.34 15.53 14.89
CA HIS A 31 -14.72 14.48 15.85
C HIS A 31 -16.06 13.82 15.52
N GLY A 32 -16.79 14.31 14.52
CA GLY A 32 -18.07 13.74 14.08
C GLY A 32 -19.24 14.12 14.99
N ALA A 33 -19.11 15.21 15.76
CA ALA A 33 -20.17 15.66 16.66
C ALA A 33 -21.27 16.40 15.88
N TRP A 34 -22.51 16.29 16.36
CA TRP A 34 -23.70 16.84 15.71
C TRP A 34 -23.67 18.37 15.55
N TYR A 35 -22.85 19.08 16.34
CA TYR A 35 -22.66 20.53 16.26
C TYR A 35 -21.54 20.95 15.30
N GLU A 36 -20.77 20.02 14.73
CA GLU A 36 -19.70 20.31 13.75
C GLU A 36 -20.27 20.35 12.30
N VAL A 37 -21.43 21.00 12.12
CA VAL A 37 -22.09 21.17 10.81
C VAL A 37 -21.59 22.47 10.17
N GLY A 38 -20.75 22.38 9.16
CA GLY A 38 -20.25 23.59 8.49
C GLY A 38 -19.28 23.28 7.36
N GLU A 39 -18.05 22.88 7.66
CA GLU A 39 -17.02 22.66 6.62
C GLU A 39 -16.02 21.57 7.05
N ASN A 40 -15.39 20.92 6.08
CA ASN A 40 -14.31 19.92 6.24
C ASN A 40 -14.67 18.59 6.95
N LYS A 41 -15.79 17.97 6.57
CA LYS A 41 -16.09 16.57 6.92
C LYS A 41 -15.11 15.62 6.23
N ASN A 42 -13.97 15.34 6.88
CA ASN A 42 -13.03 14.36 6.36
C ASN A 42 -13.32 12.93 6.83
N ILE A 43 -14.30 12.70 7.73
CA ILE A 43 -14.70 11.35 8.13
C ILE A 43 -15.51 10.72 6.99
N PHE A 44 -14.94 9.69 6.38
CA PHE A 44 -15.59 8.87 5.36
C PHE A 44 -16.57 7.88 5.98
N LYS A 45 -16.13 7.18 7.04
CA LYS A 45 -16.96 6.27 7.84
C LYS A 45 -16.31 6.02 9.19
N THR A 46 -17.05 5.37 10.09
CA THR A 46 -16.50 4.76 11.30
C THR A 46 -16.42 3.25 11.10
N ALA A 47 -15.20 2.70 11.11
CA ALA A 47 -15.00 1.25 11.02
C ALA A 47 -15.28 0.61 12.36
N LYS A 48 -16.01 -0.51 12.36
CA LYS A 48 -16.34 -1.27 13.57
C LYS A 48 -15.19 -2.18 13.98
N ALA A 49 -15.17 -2.60 15.25
CA ALA A 49 -14.21 -3.61 15.70
C ALA A 49 -14.29 -4.89 14.83
N GLY A 50 -13.13 -5.40 14.42
CA GLY A 50 -12.99 -6.54 13.52
C GLY A 50 -13.20 -6.23 12.03
N GLU A 51 -13.48 -4.98 11.65
CA GLU A 51 -13.69 -4.60 10.27
C GLU A 51 -12.37 -4.47 9.51
N PHE A 52 -12.26 -5.13 8.35
CA PHE A 52 -11.16 -4.91 7.42
C PHE A 52 -11.27 -3.54 6.77
N ILE A 53 -10.21 -2.75 6.87
CA ILE A 53 -10.19 -1.35 6.41
C ILE A 53 -9.55 -1.25 5.03
N GLY A 54 -8.48 -2.00 4.77
CA GLY A 54 -7.75 -1.96 3.51
C GLY A 54 -6.30 -2.42 3.64
N TYR A 55 -5.53 -2.18 2.58
CA TYR A 55 -4.09 -2.47 2.53
C TYR A 55 -3.32 -1.19 2.77
N ALA A 56 -2.36 -1.21 3.70
CA ALA A 56 -1.48 -0.08 3.93
C ALA A 56 -0.70 0.25 2.65
N THR A 57 -0.68 1.52 2.25
CA THR A 57 0.08 1.94 1.08
C THR A 57 1.55 2.18 1.43
N GLY A 58 1.84 2.40 2.72
CA GLY A 58 3.17 2.79 3.20
C GLY A 58 3.32 4.29 3.40
N LYS A 59 2.39 5.12 2.87
CA LYS A 59 2.35 6.54 3.22
C LYS A 59 1.88 6.74 4.65
N GLN A 60 2.47 7.74 5.29
CA GLN A 60 2.28 8.05 6.70
C GLN A 60 2.20 9.56 6.87
N HIS A 61 1.47 10.01 7.87
CA HIS A 61 1.36 11.43 8.20
C HIS A 61 1.30 11.60 9.72
N TYR A 62 1.94 12.63 10.25
CA TYR A 62 1.84 12.99 11.65
C TYR A 62 1.12 14.34 11.75
N ASP A 63 -0.11 14.29 12.24
CA ASP A 63 -0.88 15.47 12.59
C ASP A 63 -0.36 16.01 13.93
N ALA A 64 0.58 16.94 13.86
CA ALA A 64 1.23 17.52 15.03
C ALA A 64 0.26 18.34 15.90
N LYS A 65 -0.79 18.94 15.31
CA LYS A 65 -1.77 19.76 16.04
C LYS A 65 -2.58 18.91 17.03
N ASN A 66 -2.97 17.71 16.60
CA ASN A 66 -3.79 16.80 17.40
C ASN A 66 -2.97 15.63 17.99
N ASN A 67 -1.65 15.59 17.73
CA ASN A 67 -0.74 14.51 18.13
C ASN A 67 -1.21 13.11 17.67
N VAL A 68 -1.65 13.00 16.41
CA VAL A 68 -2.14 11.74 15.84
C VAL A 68 -1.26 11.29 14.67
N LYS A 69 -0.82 10.03 14.73
CA LYS A 69 -0.14 9.36 13.62
C LYS A 69 -1.16 8.68 12.73
N PHE A 70 -1.03 8.89 11.43
CA PHE A 70 -1.90 8.32 10.40
C PHE A 70 -1.12 7.44 9.43
N ILE A 71 -1.81 6.42 8.92
CA ILE A 71 -1.36 5.62 7.78
C ILE A 71 -2.42 5.69 6.68
N GLU A 72 -1.96 5.73 5.44
CA GLU A 72 -2.85 5.63 4.28
C GLU A 72 -3.12 4.15 3.99
N VAL A 73 -4.40 3.84 3.79
CA VAL A 73 -4.88 2.52 3.39
C VAL A 73 -5.67 2.65 2.09
N ALA A 74 -5.60 1.60 1.28
CA ALA A 74 -6.26 1.60 0.00
C ALA A 74 -6.81 0.21 -0.35
N TYR A 75 -7.83 0.21 -1.19
CA TYR A 75 -8.39 -1.00 -1.80
C TYR A 75 -9.15 -0.66 -3.07
N LYS A 76 -9.31 -1.66 -3.93
CA LYS A 76 -10.25 -1.64 -5.05
C LYS A 76 -11.36 -2.65 -4.80
N ILE A 77 -12.60 -2.28 -5.10
CA ILE A 77 -13.73 -3.21 -4.99
C ILE A 77 -13.72 -4.13 -6.22
N GLY A 78 -13.56 -5.41 -5.99
CA GLY A 78 -13.47 -6.46 -6.99
C GLY A 78 -14.84 -7.00 -7.42
N PRO A 79 -14.88 -7.82 -8.49
CA PRO A 79 -16.12 -8.34 -9.07
C PRO A 79 -16.88 -9.30 -8.16
N LEU A 80 -16.20 -9.89 -7.16
CA LEU A 80 -16.79 -10.82 -6.19
C LEU A 80 -17.44 -10.12 -4.99
N ALA A 81 -17.67 -8.80 -5.07
CA ALA A 81 -18.26 -8.03 -3.98
C ALA A 81 -19.72 -8.44 -3.75
N PRO A 82 -20.22 -8.38 -2.50
CA PRO A 82 -21.62 -8.65 -2.20
C PRO A 82 -22.55 -7.61 -2.85
N ALA A 83 -23.84 -7.94 -2.97
CA ALA A 83 -24.84 -7.12 -3.65
C ALA A 83 -24.90 -5.65 -3.13
N SER A 84 -24.61 -5.43 -1.85
CA SER A 84 -24.54 -4.09 -1.25
C SER A 84 -23.43 -3.19 -1.81
N LEU A 85 -22.42 -3.77 -2.46
CA LEU A 85 -21.28 -3.09 -3.05
C LEU A 85 -21.26 -3.19 -4.59
N GLN A 86 -22.29 -3.75 -5.21
CA GLN A 86 -22.33 -3.99 -6.66
C GLN A 86 -22.11 -2.71 -7.47
N SER A 87 -22.74 -1.60 -7.07
CA SER A 87 -22.60 -0.27 -7.71
C SER A 87 -21.22 0.36 -7.52
N GLN A 88 -20.38 -0.21 -6.66
CA GLN A 88 -19.04 0.28 -6.36
C GLN A 88 -17.94 -0.63 -6.92
N ILE A 89 -18.28 -1.69 -7.66
CA ILE A 89 -17.28 -2.54 -8.32
C ILE A 89 -16.38 -1.69 -9.22
N GLY A 90 -15.07 -1.95 -9.15
CA GLY A 90 -14.05 -1.19 -9.88
C GLY A 90 -13.57 0.07 -9.16
N VAL A 91 -14.32 0.55 -8.15
CA VAL A 91 -13.98 1.78 -7.45
C VAL A 91 -12.78 1.56 -6.54
N THR A 92 -11.82 2.47 -6.66
CA THR A 92 -10.65 2.59 -5.79
C THR A 92 -10.93 3.55 -4.65
N ARG A 93 -10.51 3.17 -3.44
CA ARG A 93 -10.54 4.03 -2.24
C ARG A 93 -9.13 4.23 -1.72
N LEU A 94 -8.82 5.47 -1.40
CA LEU A 94 -7.62 5.92 -0.66
C LEU A 94 -8.11 6.67 0.56
N LEU A 95 -7.74 6.17 1.74
CA LEU A 95 -8.28 6.61 3.02
C LEU A 95 -7.17 6.66 4.06
N TRP A 96 -7.40 7.37 5.15
CA TRP A 96 -6.47 7.56 6.25
C TRP A 96 -7.07 7.06 7.55
N ILE A 97 -6.26 6.38 8.35
CA ILE A 97 -6.66 5.89 9.68
C ILE A 97 -5.54 6.10 10.69
N SER A 98 -5.88 6.10 11.98
CA SER A 98 -4.88 6.17 13.03
C SER A 98 -3.94 4.96 12.96
N ALA A 99 -2.64 5.24 13.05
CA ALA A 99 -1.56 4.26 13.12
C ALA A 99 -1.43 3.60 14.51
N SER A 100 -2.25 4.03 15.48
CA SER A 100 -2.16 3.55 16.86
C SER A 100 -2.57 2.08 16.99
N ALA A 101 -1.70 1.29 17.62
CA ALA A 101 -1.94 -0.12 17.94
C ALA A 101 -3.12 -0.35 18.92
N THR A 102 -3.63 0.73 19.53
CA THR A 102 -4.86 0.70 20.32
C THR A 102 -6.09 0.58 19.41
N TYR A 103 -6.05 1.18 18.22
CA TYR A 103 -7.19 1.27 17.30
C TYR A 103 -7.12 0.30 16.14
N THR A 104 -5.93 -0.07 15.68
CA THR A 104 -5.75 -0.91 14.49
C THR A 104 -4.72 -2.01 14.71
N ASP A 105 -4.93 -3.15 14.06
CA ASP A 105 -3.93 -4.21 13.90
C ASP A 105 -3.50 -4.30 12.43
N GLN A 106 -2.23 -4.65 12.22
CA GLN A 106 -1.64 -4.81 10.89
C GLN A 106 -1.08 -6.23 10.73
N PHE A 107 -1.42 -6.88 9.62
CA PHE A 107 -1.02 -8.26 9.33
C PHE A 107 -0.20 -8.33 8.05
N SER A 108 0.74 -9.28 7.98
CA SER A 108 1.50 -9.57 6.76
C SER A 108 0.81 -10.60 5.85
N THR A 109 -0.09 -11.42 6.41
CA THR A 109 -0.76 -12.49 5.66
C THR A 109 -2.25 -12.54 5.98
N VAL A 110 -3.05 -12.94 4.99
CA VAL A 110 -4.49 -13.15 5.14
C VAL A 110 -4.77 -14.20 6.22
N ALA A 111 -4.00 -15.29 6.26
CA ALA A 111 -4.18 -16.36 7.23
C ALA A 111 -4.06 -15.86 8.69
N SER A 112 -3.04 -15.04 8.99
CA SER A 112 -2.87 -14.48 10.34
C SER A 112 -3.98 -13.49 10.71
N MET A 113 -4.47 -12.73 9.74
CA MET A 113 -5.60 -11.82 9.92
C MET A 113 -6.88 -12.59 10.22
N GLU A 114 -7.25 -13.56 9.37
CA GLU A 114 -8.48 -14.35 9.52
C GLU A 114 -8.48 -15.25 10.77
N ALA A 115 -7.31 -15.67 11.24
CA ALA A 115 -7.17 -16.40 12.50
C ALA A 115 -7.52 -15.52 13.71
N ARG A 116 -7.09 -14.26 13.73
CA ARG A 116 -7.36 -13.31 14.83
C ARG A 116 -8.73 -12.63 14.69
N TYR A 117 -9.18 -12.41 13.45
CA TYR A 117 -10.45 -11.76 13.12
C TYR A 117 -11.27 -12.64 12.16
N PRO A 118 -11.95 -13.68 12.64
CA PRO A 118 -12.70 -14.61 11.78
C PRO A 118 -13.77 -13.94 10.89
N ALA A 119 -14.28 -12.78 11.29
CA ALA A 119 -15.24 -11.99 10.53
C ALA A 119 -14.67 -11.42 9.22
N THR A 120 -13.34 -11.37 9.05
CA THR A 120 -12.69 -10.92 7.81
C THR A 120 -12.58 -12.02 6.76
N LYS A 121 -13.03 -13.24 7.05
CA LYS A 121 -12.91 -14.37 6.11
C LYS A 121 -13.52 -14.05 4.75
N GLY A 122 -12.69 -14.18 3.72
CA GLY A 122 -13.11 -13.94 2.33
C GLY A 122 -13.28 -12.46 1.94
N VAL A 123 -13.05 -11.52 2.85
CA VAL A 123 -13.16 -10.08 2.55
C VAL A 123 -12.15 -9.65 1.48
N THR A 124 -10.98 -10.29 1.44
CA THR A 124 -9.90 -10.02 0.49
C THR A 124 -10.19 -10.54 -0.92
N LYS A 125 -11.25 -11.33 -1.11
CA LYS A 125 -11.72 -11.73 -2.45
C LYS A 125 -12.35 -10.57 -3.22
N TYR A 126 -12.79 -9.54 -2.52
CA TYR A 126 -13.45 -8.38 -3.13
C TYR A 126 -12.95 -7.03 -2.64
N TYR A 127 -12.27 -6.92 -1.50
CA TYR A 127 -11.37 -5.79 -1.27
C TYR A 127 -9.98 -6.19 -1.74
N LEU A 128 -9.68 -5.80 -2.98
CA LEU A 128 -8.45 -6.14 -3.66
C LEU A 128 -7.35 -5.13 -3.31
N PRO A 129 -6.09 -5.59 -3.17
CA PRO A 129 -4.97 -4.67 -3.08
C PRO A 129 -4.88 -3.88 -4.38
N ILE A 130 -4.42 -2.63 -4.28
CA ILE A 130 -4.19 -1.83 -5.47
C ILE A 130 -2.75 -2.01 -5.91
N SER A 131 -2.56 -2.65 -7.06
CA SER A 131 -1.25 -2.75 -7.70
C SER A 131 -0.69 -1.35 -7.95
N GLY A 132 0.55 -1.09 -7.52
CA GLY A 132 1.24 0.19 -7.73
C GLY A 132 0.96 1.32 -6.72
N LEU A 133 -0.10 1.26 -5.89
CA LEU A 133 -0.43 2.38 -4.98
C LEU A 133 0.29 2.28 -3.63
N GLY A 134 1.06 3.33 -3.32
CA GLY A 134 1.85 3.47 -2.09
C GLY A 134 3.34 3.73 -2.30
N TRP A 135 3.95 2.98 -3.22
CA TRP A 135 5.39 3.06 -3.53
C TRP A 135 5.69 3.87 -4.79
N LEU A 136 4.76 3.94 -5.76
CA LEU A 136 4.87 4.88 -6.87
C LEU A 136 4.85 6.35 -6.43
N SER A 137 4.54 6.66 -5.17
CA SER A 137 4.44 8.04 -4.66
C SER A 137 5.53 8.40 -3.64
N ALA A 138 6.41 7.46 -3.29
CA ALA A 138 7.57 7.74 -2.45
C ALA A 138 8.71 8.27 -3.36
N PRO A 139 9.31 9.44 -3.08
CA PRO A 139 10.50 9.91 -3.79
C PRO A 139 11.62 8.86 -3.69
N GLY A 140 12.36 8.60 -4.76
CA GLY A 140 13.47 7.64 -4.78
C GLY A 140 13.04 6.16 -4.81
N SER A 141 11.80 5.85 -5.20
CA SER A 141 11.27 4.48 -5.17
C SER A 141 10.92 3.92 -6.55
N ARG A 142 11.21 4.62 -7.65
CA ARG A 142 10.84 4.16 -9.00
C ARG A 142 12.08 3.84 -9.83
N VAL A 143 12.17 2.62 -10.34
CA VAL A 143 13.18 2.26 -11.35
C VAL A 143 12.61 2.51 -12.73
N VAL A 144 13.24 3.42 -13.47
CA VAL A 144 12.95 3.69 -14.87
C VAL A 144 14.18 3.32 -15.70
N THR A 145 14.00 2.58 -16.78
CA THR A 145 15.09 2.32 -17.73
C THR A 145 15.52 3.63 -18.39
N ILE A 146 16.82 3.91 -18.42
CA ILE A 146 17.42 5.03 -19.17
C ILE A 146 18.07 4.55 -20.47
N ALA A 147 18.31 3.24 -20.63
CA ALA A 147 18.74 2.60 -21.87
C ALA A 147 17.90 1.35 -22.16
N GLY A 148 18.02 0.79 -23.37
CA GLY A 148 17.40 -0.50 -23.68
C GLY A 148 18.14 -1.62 -22.93
N THR A 149 17.41 -2.45 -22.17
CA THR A 149 18.03 -3.45 -21.29
C THR A 149 17.30 -4.79 -21.28
N ARG A 150 18.02 -5.84 -20.90
CA ARG A 150 17.50 -7.20 -20.74
C ARG A 150 16.77 -7.30 -19.41
N VAL A 151 15.56 -7.85 -19.45
CA VAL A 151 14.83 -8.25 -18.25
C VAL A 151 15.14 -9.72 -17.98
N MET A 152 15.64 -10.00 -16.78
CA MET A 152 16.05 -11.36 -16.41
C MET A 152 15.25 -11.90 -15.23
N ASP A 153 15.13 -13.23 -15.17
CA ASP A 153 14.57 -13.95 -14.02
C ASP A 153 15.62 -14.17 -12.92
N GLU A 154 15.23 -14.88 -11.85
CA GLU A 154 16.07 -15.17 -10.68
C GLU A 154 17.31 -16.02 -11.01
N GLN A 155 17.32 -16.75 -12.14
CA GLN A 155 18.47 -17.50 -12.66
C GLN A 155 19.32 -16.68 -13.64
N PHE A 156 19.08 -15.36 -13.75
CA PHE A 156 19.71 -14.47 -14.73
C PHE A 156 19.46 -14.87 -16.20
N GLN A 157 18.42 -15.66 -16.47
CA GLN A 157 18.01 -15.95 -17.84
C GLN A 157 17.22 -14.78 -18.40
N THR A 158 17.51 -14.39 -19.64
CA THR A 158 16.80 -13.29 -20.30
C THR A 158 15.40 -13.76 -20.69
N ILE A 159 14.38 -13.11 -20.12
CA ILE A 159 12.98 -13.37 -20.42
C ILE A 159 12.37 -12.33 -21.37
N GLY A 160 13.10 -11.24 -21.62
CA GLY A 160 12.66 -10.20 -22.54
C GLY A 160 13.63 -9.02 -22.59
N ASN A 161 13.30 -8.04 -23.44
CA ASN A 161 14.01 -6.79 -23.55
C ASN A 161 13.02 -5.63 -23.43
N VAL A 162 13.44 -4.56 -22.77
CA VAL A 162 12.68 -3.33 -22.61
C VAL A 162 13.45 -2.16 -23.20
N LYS A 163 12.72 -1.17 -23.74
CA LYS A 163 13.31 0.07 -24.27
C LYS A 163 13.54 1.06 -23.13
N SER A 164 14.32 2.12 -23.39
CA SER A 164 14.44 3.27 -22.49
C SER A 164 13.09 3.94 -22.23
N GLY A 165 12.94 4.60 -21.08
CA GLY A 165 11.73 5.29 -20.64
C GLY A 165 10.65 4.40 -20.02
N VAL A 166 10.91 3.10 -19.83
CA VAL A 166 9.95 2.16 -19.23
C VAL A 166 10.08 2.15 -17.71
N LEU A 167 8.95 2.32 -17.02
CA LEU A 167 8.85 2.12 -15.57
C LEU A 167 8.87 0.62 -15.27
N MET A 168 9.94 0.16 -14.64
CA MET A 168 10.16 -1.26 -14.37
C MET A 168 9.59 -1.70 -13.03
N GLY A 169 9.55 -0.81 -12.04
CA GLY A 169 9.17 -1.17 -10.69
C GLY A 169 9.91 -0.36 -9.65
N TYR A 170 10.36 -1.01 -8.59
CA TYR A 170 11.17 -0.42 -7.53
C TYR A 170 12.37 -1.31 -7.20
N PRO A 171 13.49 -0.73 -6.73
CA PRO A 171 14.67 -1.51 -6.41
C PRO A 171 14.40 -2.32 -5.13
N VAL A 172 14.75 -3.60 -5.16
CA VAL A 172 14.68 -4.53 -4.03
C VAL A 172 16.06 -4.70 -3.42
N MET A 173 17.06 -4.93 -4.26
CA MET A 173 18.46 -5.08 -3.86
C MET A 173 19.38 -4.88 -5.08
N SER A 174 20.67 -4.66 -4.83
CA SER A 174 21.71 -4.71 -5.86
C SER A 174 22.56 -5.98 -5.71
N LEU A 175 23.13 -6.41 -6.82
CA LEU A 175 24.17 -7.44 -6.88
C LEU A 175 25.36 -6.84 -7.63
N ASP A 176 26.48 -6.73 -6.93
CA ASP A 176 27.74 -6.24 -7.47
C ASP A 176 28.67 -7.42 -7.74
N GLY A 177 28.95 -7.66 -9.02
CA GLY A 177 30.00 -8.56 -9.49
C GLY A 177 31.28 -7.79 -9.82
N HIS A 178 32.29 -8.53 -10.31
CA HIS A 178 33.60 -7.94 -10.62
C HIS A 178 33.54 -6.91 -11.77
N ASP A 179 32.72 -7.20 -12.80
CA ASP A 179 32.57 -6.35 -14.01
C ASP A 179 31.10 -5.99 -14.31
N ALA A 180 30.16 -6.38 -13.44
CA ALA A 180 28.73 -6.23 -13.71
C ALA A 180 27.96 -5.85 -12.44
N HIS A 181 27.06 -4.88 -12.58
CA HIS A 181 26.18 -4.42 -11.52
C HIS A 181 24.73 -4.64 -11.95
N PHE A 182 23.97 -5.36 -11.11
CA PHE A 182 22.56 -5.62 -11.35
C PHE A 182 21.70 -5.10 -10.21
N THR A 183 20.49 -4.69 -10.54
CA THR A 183 19.47 -4.32 -9.56
C THR A 183 18.29 -5.26 -9.73
N LEU A 184 17.89 -5.90 -8.64
CA LEU A 184 16.63 -6.63 -8.55
C LEU A 184 15.51 -5.61 -8.42
N VAL A 185 14.54 -5.69 -9.32
CA VAL A 185 13.40 -4.80 -9.37
C VAL A 185 12.14 -5.61 -9.20
N ARG A 186 11.27 -5.19 -8.26
CA ARG A 186 9.93 -5.75 -8.16
C ARG A 186 8.98 -4.96 -9.05
N THR A 187 8.41 -5.63 -10.04
CA THR A 187 7.50 -5.03 -11.02
C THR A 187 6.16 -4.67 -10.39
N LEU A 188 5.35 -3.89 -11.12
CA LEU A 188 3.99 -3.50 -10.73
C LEU A 188 3.06 -4.69 -10.47
N GLU A 189 3.34 -5.81 -11.11
CA GLU A 189 2.59 -7.08 -11.01
C GLU A 189 3.10 -7.96 -9.84
N GLY A 190 4.14 -7.51 -9.13
CA GLY A 190 4.69 -8.20 -7.97
C GLY A 190 5.77 -9.24 -8.29
N HIS A 191 6.30 -9.22 -9.51
CA HIS A 191 7.37 -10.13 -9.93
C HIS A 191 8.76 -9.52 -9.76
N ASP A 192 9.73 -10.32 -9.34
CA ASP A 192 11.12 -9.88 -9.21
C ASP A 192 11.89 -10.10 -10.51
N ARG A 193 12.59 -9.07 -10.99
CA ARG A 193 13.35 -9.07 -12.25
C ARG A 193 14.71 -8.40 -12.08
N TRP A 194 15.75 -9.04 -12.59
CA TRP A 194 17.08 -8.43 -12.62
C TRP A 194 17.24 -7.56 -13.86
N LEU A 195 17.84 -6.38 -13.67
CA LEU A 195 18.18 -5.41 -14.70
C LEU A 195 19.62 -4.95 -14.49
N ALA A 196 20.33 -4.58 -15.57
CA ALA A 196 21.63 -3.96 -15.43
C ALA A 196 21.50 -2.58 -14.78
N SER A 197 22.24 -2.34 -13.69
CA SER A 197 22.12 -1.11 -12.90
C SER A 197 22.48 0.14 -13.69
N ASN A 198 23.38 0.03 -14.67
CA ASN A 198 23.79 1.13 -15.53
C ASN A 198 22.71 1.56 -16.54
N ASP A 199 21.73 0.69 -16.80
CA ASP A 199 20.66 0.95 -17.77
C ASP A 199 19.40 1.53 -17.13
N ILE A 200 19.42 1.75 -15.81
CA ILE A 200 18.27 2.20 -15.02
C ILE A 200 18.64 3.40 -14.14
N GLN A 201 17.62 4.14 -13.73
CA GLN A 201 17.75 5.15 -12.68
C GLN A 201 16.63 4.99 -11.66
N THR A 202 16.95 5.28 -10.40
CA THR A 202 15.96 5.37 -9.34
C THR A 202 15.52 6.82 -9.17
N GLN A 203 14.23 7.09 -9.36
CA GLN A 203 13.58 8.39 -9.18
C GLN A 203 12.70 8.45 -7.93
#